data_AF-A0A6G0XE04-F1
#
_entry.id   AF-A0A6G0XE04-F1
#
_cell.length_a   1.000
_cell.length_b   1.000
_cell.length_c   1.000
_cell.angle_alpha   90.00
_cell.angle_beta   90.00
_cell.angle_gamma   90.00
#
_symmetry.space_group_name_H-M   'P 1'
#
loop_
_entity.id
_entity.type
_entity.pdbx_description
1 polymer ?
#
loop_
_entity_poly.entity_id
_entity_poly.type
_entity_poly.pdbx_seq_one_letter_code
_entity_poly.pdbx_strand_id
1 'polypeptide(L)'
;MYKLVKINWKMSKRYFDNVFSDGQEVSPNMYYDFFKQNVYTLMEDISLNTSLSPDNDLYTGTTGIAYMYYHLATSEEFKNDSPVLLNKAVEVLRSMRQNSSEKYSSQFICGDAGVNAVNAVIFHKIGDDKTAEMYLKHFKNGLAVCKPINFFKPGGDELFVGRAGYLFGLLWLEKVFNRKIITDLDIIQLCLTIVESGRNYSKKNKSIFPLMYSYYNTEYLGAAHGLCTILQVLISFPCFIKKEQKALQDIKKCIDILISLQTTNGNFPCAMDELGSRKRPEKDELVHWCHGAPGSQIYFGVVYLLAKAYLVFKEPSYLECCLKCGDLVWTKGLLKKGPGLCHGIAGNGYVFLLLYRLTGDTKHLNRAVQFGKFIFTDECLQGSRRPDNLYSLYEGLAGTVCYLSDLTQPDKASFPFLDVF
;
A
#
# COMPACT_ATOMS: atom_id res chain seq x y z
N MET A 1 14.93 -9.25 21.16
CA MET A 1 14.19 -8.11 21.78
C MET A 1 14.58 -6.84 21.05
N TYR A 2 13.77 -6.40 20.07
CA TYR A 2 14.02 -5.23 19.22
C TYR A 2 14.11 -3.94 20.06
N LYS A 3 15.33 -3.49 20.39
CA LYS A 3 15.56 -2.23 21.11
C LYS A 3 15.94 -1.11 20.14
N LEU A 4 14.93 -0.49 19.52
CA LEU A 4 15.11 0.74 18.74
C LEU A 4 15.39 1.93 19.69
N VAL A 5 16.46 2.68 19.44
CA VAL A 5 16.91 3.80 20.28
C VAL A 5 16.18 5.10 19.88
N LYS A 6 15.73 5.90 20.86
CA LYS A 6 15.28 7.28 20.62
C LYS A 6 16.48 8.17 20.32
N ILE A 7 16.75 8.42 19.04
CA ILE A 7 17.82 9.34 18.60
C ILE A 7 17.26 10.75 18.36
N ASN A 8 17.96 11.77 18.84
CA ASN A 8 17.64 13.19 18.62
C ASN A 8 18.38 13.70 17.37
N TRP A 9 17.69 13.82 16.22
CA TRP A 9 18.31 14.02 14.91
C TRP A 9 18.46 15.51 14.50
N LYS A 10 19.66 16.09 14.65
CA LYS A 10 20.08 17.26 13.82
C LYS A 10 20.39 16.79 12.40
N MET A 11 19.95 17.56 11.39
CA MET A 11 19.88 17.22 9.96
C MET A 11 21.02 16.34 9.45
N SER A 12 20.70 15.09 9.15
CA SER A 12 21.64 14.17 8.51
C SER A 12 20.85 13.19 7.64
N LYS A 13 21.58 12.51 6.75
CA LYS A 13 21.06 11.67 5.67
C LYS A 13 19.95 10.72 6.15
N ARG A 14 18.82 10.73 5.44
CA ARG A 14 17.54 10.11 5.83
C ARG A 14 17.41 8.63 5.44
N TYR A 15 18.37 8.14 4.68
CA TYR A 15 18.54 6.74 4.29
C TYR A 15 19.95 6.27 4.66
N PHE A 16 20.13 4.96 4.77
CA PHE A 16 21.41 4.28 4.89
C PHE A 16 22.05 4.15 3.51
N ASP A 17 23.37 4.15 3.47
CA ASP A 17 24.08 3.84 2.23
C ASP A 17 23.84 2.38 1.85
N ASN A 18 23.44 2.12 0.61
CA ASN A 18 23.27 0.76 0.14
C ASN A 18 24.66 0.13 -0.10
N VAL A 19 25.03 -0.82 0.76
CA VAL A 19 26.30 -1.54 0.71
C VAL A 19 26.22 -2.86 -0.07
N PHE A 20 25.03 -3.24 -0.54
CA PHE A 20 24.83 -4.51 -1.24
C PHE A 20 25.19 -4.40 -2.73
N SER A 21 25.79 -5.46 -3.27
CA SER A 21 26.08 -5.56 -4.71
C SER A 21 24.85 -5.97 -5.51
N ASP A 22 24.63 -5.31 -6.65
CA ASP A 22 23.47 -5.49 -7.54
C ASP A 22 23.49 -6.81 -8.36
N GLY A 23 24.50 -7.67 -8.17
CA GLY A 23 24.77 -8.84 -9.04
C GLY A 23 24.98 -10.19 -8.33
N GLN A 24 24.74 -10.30 -7.02
CA GLN A 24 24.83 -11.58 -6.31
C GLN A 24 23.49 -12.34 -6.39
N GLU A 25 23.39 -13.33 -7.26
CA GLU A 25 22.25 -14.26 -7.23
C GLU A 25 22.17 -14.94 -5.85
N VAL A 26 20.98 -14.92 -5.25
CA VAL A 26 20.74 -15.58 -3.96
C VAL A 26 19.95 -16.86 -4.24
N SER A 27 20.52 -18.01 -3.91
CA SER A 27 19.79 -19.27 -4.01
C SER A 27 18.56 -19.25 -3.09
N PRO A 28 17.34 -19.56 -3.59
CA PRO A 28 16.09 -19.53 -2.81
C PRO A 28 16.17 -20.24 -1.45
N ASN A 29 16.75 -21.44 -1.45
CA ASN A 29 16.88 -22.26 -0.24
C ASN A 29 17.75 -21.61 0.84
N MET A 30 18.65 -20.68 0.48
CA MET A 30 19.55 -20.05 1.44
C MET A 30 18.91 -18.92 2.25
N TYR A 31 17.76 -18.38 1.83
CA TYR A 31 17.12 -17.25 2.51
C TYR A 31 15.71 -17.53 3.02
N TYR A 32 15.02 -18.57 2.53
CA TYR A 32 13.68 -18.92 3.00
C TYR A 32 13.67 -19.24 4.50
N ASP A 33 14.59 -20.10 4.97
CA ASP A 33 14.68 -20.44 6.40
C ASP A 33 14.96 -19.21 7.27
N PHE A 34 15.83 -18.32 6.79
CA PHE A 34 16.14 -17.07 7.47
C PHE A 34 14.88 -16.20 7.64
N PHE A 35 14.10 -15.98 6.59
CA PHE A 35 12.90 -15.16 6.69
C PHE A 35 11.80 -15.85 7.49
N LYS A 36 11.63 -17.17 7.35
CA LYS A 36 10.67 -17.96 8.12
C LYS A 36 10.94 -17.87 9.63
N GLN A 37 12.19 -18.04 10.06
CA GLN A 37 12.56 -17.91 11.49
C GLN A 37 12.30 -16.50 12.03
N ASN A 38 12.60 -15.47 11.24
CA ASN A 38 12.34 -14.09 11.63
C ASN A 38 10.84 -13.76 11.67
N VAL A 39 10.02 -14.35 10.79
CA VAL A 39 8.55 -14.24 10.86
C VAL A 39 8.04 -14.77 12.20
N TYR A 40 8.45 -15.96 12.63
CA TYR A 40 8.05 -16.50 13.93
C TYR A 40 8.49 -15.61 15.10
N THR A 41 9.74 -15.15 15.07
CA THR A 41 10.29 -14.27 16.12
C THR A 41 9.50 -12.96 16.25
N LEU A 42 9.20 -12.31 15.11
CA LEU A 42 8.42 -11.07 15.09
C LEU A 42 6.96 -11.30 15.50
N MET A 43 6.37 -12.42 15.08
CA MET A 43 5.00 -12.80 15.44
C MET A 43 4.85 -12.99 16.96
N GLU A 44 5.81 -13.63 17.62
CA GLU A 44 5.83 -13.76 19.08
C GLU A 44 5.88 -12.39 19.76
N ASP A 45 6.75 -11.48 19.30
CA ASP A 45 6.87 -10.12 19.85
C ASP A 45 5.55 -9.32 19.66
N ILE A 46 4.94 -9.40 18.47
CA ILE A 46 3.64 -8.76 18.18
C ILE A 46 2.53 -9.34 19.07
N SER A 47 2.48 -10.66 19.23
CA SER A 47 1.47 -11.33 20.07
C SER A 47 1.52 -10.86 21.52
N LEU A 48 2.72 -10.66 22.07
CA LEU A 48 2.90 -10.17 23.45
C LEU A 48 2.50 -8.70 23.63
N ASN A 49 2.46 -7.92 22.54
CA ASN A 49 2.28 -6.47 22.57
C ASN A 49 1.03 -5.99 21.82
N THR A 50 0.14 -6.90 21.40
CA THR A 50 -1.05 -6.55 20.61
C THR A 50 -1.96 -5.54 21.32
N SER A 51 -2.05 -5.62 22.65
CA SER A 51 -2.83 -4.70 23.49
C SER A 51 -2.34 -3.25 23.49
N LEU A 52 -1.14 -2.97 22.96
CA LEU A 52 -0.59 -1.62 22.85
C LEU A 52 -1.07 -0.87 21.60
N SER A 53 -1.84 -1.51 20.72
CA SER A 53 -2.38 -0.85 19.53
C SER A 53 -3.44 0.19 19.94
N PRO A 54 -3.33 1.46 19.51
CA PRO A 54 -4.21 2.53 19.96
C PRO A 54 -5.55 2.58 19.23
N ASP A 55 -5.69 1.83 18.13
CA ASP A 55 -6.83 1.93 17.20
C ASP A 55 -7.27 0.54 16.72
N ASN A 56 -8.36 0.50 15.96
CA ASN A 56 -8.93 -0.70 15.36
C ASN A 56 -8.81 -0.75 13.84
N ASP A 57 -8.29 0.29 13.19
CA ASP A 57 -8.19 0.34 11.73
C ASP A 57 -7.14 -0.61 11.12
N LEU A 58 -7.07 -0.62 9.79
CA LEU A 58 -6.06 -1.38 9.03
C LEU A 58 -4.68 -0.73 9.09
N TYR A 59 -4.60 0.59 9.26
CA TYR A 59 -3.37 1.35 9.16
C TYR A 59 -2.46 1.15 10.38
N THR A 60 -2.94 1.56 11.55
CA THR A 60 -2.23 1.52 12.84
C THR A 60 -2.85 0.57 13.87
N GLY A 61 -4.07 0.11 13.60
CA GLY A 61 -4.89 -0.62 14.53
C GLY A 61 -4.72 -2.14 14.56
N THR A 62 -5.53 -2.77 15.41
CA THR A 62 -5.61 -4.22 15.61
C THR A 62 -6.09 -4.97 14.37
N THR A 63 -6.92 -4.37 13.51
CA THR A 63 -7.34 -5.01 12.25
C THR A 63 -6.16 -5.24 11.32
N GLY A 64 -5.18 -4.33 11.29
CA GLY A 64 -3.94 -4.53 10.54
C GLY A 64 -3.12 -5.73 11.06
N ILE A 65 -3.10 -5.94 12.37
CA ILE A 65 -2.45 -7.11 13.00
C ILE A 65 -3.21 -8.40 12.68
N ALA A 66 -4.55 -8.37 12.74
CA ALA A 66 -5.37 -9.51 12.36
C ALA A 66 -5.18 -9.88 10.88
N TYR A 67 -5.06 -8.88 10.00
CA TYR A 67 -4.74 -9.09 8.59
C TYR A 67 -3.37 -9.77 8.42
N MET A 68 -2.34 -9.39 9.19
CA MET A 68 -1.04 -10.09 9.15
C MET A 68 -1.18 -11.58 9.46
N TYR A 69 -1.93 -11.95 10.52
CA TYR A 69 -2.17 -13.37 10.83
C TYR A 69 -2.93 -14.09 9.72
N TYR A 70 -3.95 -13.45 9.14
CA TYR A 70 -4.65 -13.98 7.97
C TYR A 70 -3.70 -14.17 6.77
N HIS A 71 -2.86 -13.20 6.48
CA HIS A 71 -1.89 -13.24 5.37
C HIS A 71 -0.96 -14.44 5.52
N LEU A 72 -0.38 -14.62 6.70
CA LEU A 72 0.42 -15.81 7.04
C LEU A 72 -0.39 -17.11 6.88
N ALA A 73 -1.62 -17.17 7.40
CA ALA A 73 -2.46 -18.35 7.33
C ALA A 73 -2.82 -18.78 5.90
N THR A 74 -2.70 -17.88 4.92
CA THR A 74 -2.93 -18.14 3.50
C THR A 74 -1.64 -18.36 2.68
N SER A 75 -0.47 -18.18 3.30
CA SER A 75 0.83 -18.46 2.69
C SER A 75 1.09 -19.97 2.63
N GLU A 76 1.68 -20.44 1.53
CA GLU A 76 2.03 -21.86 1.37
C GLU A 76 3.04 -22.31 2.43
N GLU A 77 3.95 -21.42 2.82
CA GLU A 77 5.04 -21.71 3.75
C GLU A 77 4.55 -21.93 5.20
N PHE A 78 3.41 -21.32 5.55
CA PHE A 78 2.82 -21.34 6.90
C PHE A 78 1.47 -22.10 6.94
N LYS A 79 1.14 -22.87 5.90
CA LYS A 79 -0.15 -23.55 5.77
C LYS A 79 -0.44 -24.53 6.92
N ASN A 80 0.59 -25.14 7.51
CA ASN A 80 0.43 -26.09 8.62
C ASN A 80 -0.05 -25.38 9.89
N ASP A 81 0.30 -24.11 10.07
CA ASP A 81 -0.09 -23.30 11.22
C ASP A 81 -1.38 -22.50 10.96
N SER A 82 -1.98 -22.64 9.77
CA SER A 82 -3.16 -21.89 9.34
C SER A 82 -4.29 -21.88 10.37
N PRO A 83 -4.70 -23.01 11.01
CA PRO A 83 -5.73 -22.99 12.04
C PRO A 83 -5.36 -22.16 13.27
N VAL A 84 -4.09 -22.24 13.71
CA VAL A 84 -3.59 -21.49 14.89
C VAL A 84 -3.53 -20.00 14.57
N LEU A 85 -3.02 -19.64 13.39
CA LEU A 85 -2.92 -18.26 12.91
C LEU A 85 -4.30 -17.61 12.76
N LEU A 86 -5.28 -18.32 12.19
CA LEU A 86 -6.65 -17.80 12.07
C LEU A 86 -7.33 -17.61 13.42
N ASN A 87 -7.14 -18.55 14.36
CA ASN A 87 -7.63 -18.38 15.73
C ASN A 87 -7.02 -17.15 16.40
N LYS A 88 -5.72 -16.92 16.18
CA LYS A 88 -5.04 -15.71 16.70
C LYS A 88 -5.61 -14.45 16.07
N ALA A 89 -5.88 -14.45 14.76
CA ALA A 89 -6.52 -13.33 14.07
C ALA A 89 -7.88 -12.98 14.70
N VAL A 90 -8.70 -13.99 15.02
CA VAL A 90 -9.99 -13.82 15.71
C VAL A 90 -9.81 -13.27 17.13
N GLU A 91 -8.81 -13.75 17.87
CA GLU A 91 -8.49 -13.24 19.22
C GLU A 91 -8.15 -11.73 19.17
N VAL A 92 -7.31 -11.32 18.23
CA VAL A 92 -6.93 -9.91 18.03
C VAL A 92 -8.15 -9.06 17.67
N LEU A 93 -9.03 -9.53 16.79
CA LEU A 93 -10.25 -8.79 16.41
C LEU A 93 -11.23 -8.64 17.58
N ARG A 94 -11.25 -9.59 18.52
CA ARG A 94 -12.12 -9.56 19.70
C ARG A 94 -11.57 -8.71 20.85
N SER A 95 -10.27 -8.43 20.87
CA SER A 95 -9.63 -7.74 22.00
C SER A 95 -10.00 -6.26 22.13
N MET A 96 -10.58 -5.65 21.10
CA MET A 96 -10.98 -4.23 21.12
C MET A 96 -12.47 -4.05 20.83
N ARG A 97 -13.10 -3.12 21.54
CA ARG A 97 -14.51 -2.75 21.30
C ARG A 97 -14.63 -1.98 19.99
N GLN A 98 -15.56 -2.39 19.13
CA GLN A 98 -15.90 -1.62 17.95
C GLN A 98 -16.68 -0.36 18.34
N ASN A 99 -16.07 0.81 18.15
CA ASN A 99 -16.78 2.07 18.12
C ASN A 99 -17.12 2.37 16.65
N SER A 100 -18.16 1.71 16.13
CA SER A 100 -18.60 1.92 14.76
C SER A 100 -19.14 3.34 14.58
N SER A 101 -18.70 4.04 13.53
CA SER A 101 -19.24 5.35 13.17
C SER A 101 -19.64 5.35 11.71
N GLU A 102 -20.87 5.78 11.42
CA GLU A 102 -21.36 5.90 10.04
C GLU A 102 -20.43 6.78 9.18
N LYS A 103 -19.75 7.76 9.79
CA LYS A 103 -18.76 8.63 9.13
C LYS A 103 -17.54 7.87 8.57
N TYR A 104 -17.13 6.78 9.20
CA TYR A 104 -15.95 5.99 8.82
C TYR A 104 -16.32 4.72 8.06
N SER A 105 -17.61 4.48 7.83
CA SER A 105 -18.16 3.27 7.19
C SER A 105 -17.65 2.99 5.77
N SER A 106 -17.18 4.01 5.04
CA SER A 106 -16.61 3.86 3.69
C SER A 106 -15.09 3.83 3.66
N GLN A 107 -14.41 4.14 4.77
CA GLN A 107 -12.95 4.28 4.80
C GLN A 107 -12.30 2.91 4.94
N PHE A 108 -11.52 2.50 3.95
CA PHE A 108 -10.93 1.17 3.93
C PHE A 108 -9.67 1.09 4.80
N ILE A 109 -8.67 1.92 4.56
CA ILE A 109 -7.40 1.84 5.29
C ILE A 109 -7.53 2.38 6.72
N CYS A 110 -8.25 3.48 6.91
CA CYS A 110 -8.34 4.19 8.19
C CYS A 110 -9.72 4.10 8.87
N GLY A 111 -10.57 3.15 8.50
CA GLY A 111 -11.89 3.06 9.12
C GLY A 111 -12.64 1.75 8.94
N ASP A 112 -13.95 1.82 9.16
CA ASP A 112 -14.80 0.65 9.39
C ASP A 112 -14.94 -0.24 8.15
N ALA A 113 -14.74 0.26 6.93
CA ALA A 113 -14.79 -0.62 5.75
C ALA A 113 -13.65 -1.64 5.80
N GLY A 114 -12.44 -1.25 6.20
CA GLY A 114 -11.31 -2.19 6.37
C GLY A 114 -11.57 -3.20 7.47
N VAL A 115 -12.07 -2.73 8.62
CA VAL A 115 -12.46 -3.57 9.75
C VAL A 115 -13.45 -4.64 9.31
N ASN A 116 -14.55 -4.23 8.65
CA ASN A 116 -15.57 -5.14 8.16
C ASN A 116 -15.03 -6.10 7.11
N ALA A 117 -14.19 -5.65 6.18
CA ALA A 117 -13.62 -6.50 5.14
C ALA A 117 -12.72 -7.60 5.71
N VAL A 118 -11.82 -7.25 6.64
CA VAL A 118 -10.91 -8.22 7.28
C VAL A 118 -11.68 -9.21 8.16
N ASN A 119 -12.65 -8.73 8.94
CA ASN A 119 -13.53 -9.61 9.70
C ASN A 119 -14.25 -10.59 8.78
N ALA A 120 -14.88 -10.10 7.70
CA ALA A 120 -15.57 -10.94 6.74
C ALA A 120 -14.68 -12.06 6.20
N VAL A 121 -13.46 -11.72 5.79
CA VAL A 121 -12.51 -12.68 5.22
C VAL A 121 -12.03 -13.71 6.26
N ILE A 122 -11.72 -13.28 7.49
CA ILE A 122 -11.27 -14.20 8.55
C ILE A 122 -12.39 -15.16 8.96
N PHE A 123 -13.61 -14.64 9.17
CA PHE A 123 -14.76 -15.48 9.54
C PHE A 123 -15.13 -16.46 8.42
N HIS A 124 -15.04 -16.04 7.16
CA HIS A 124 -15.20 -16.95 6.02
C HIS A 124 -14.15 -18.06 6.05
N LYS A 125 -12.88 -17.72 6.30
CA LYS A 125 -11.78 -18.68 6.26
C LYS A 125 -11.84 -19.73 7.38
N ILE A 126 -12.44 -19.41 8.53
CA ILE A 126 -12.68 -20.37 9.62
C ILE A 126 -14.01 -21.14 9.48
N GLY A 127 -14.79 -20.90 8.41
CA GLY A 127 -16.06 -21.59 8.15
C GLY A 127 -17.29 -20.98 8.82
N ASP A 128 -17.20 -19.78 9.40
CA ASP A 128 -18.35 -19.04 9.93
C ASP A 128 -18.91 -18.06 8.88
N ASP A 129 -19.51 -18.61 7.84
CA ASP A 129 -20.06 -17.84 6.72
C ASP A 129 -21.19 -16.90 7.14
N LYS A 130 -21.93 -17.23 8.21
CA LYS A 130 -23.00 -16.37 8.74
C LYS A 130 -22.43 -15.06 9.25
N THR A 131 -21.37 -15.13 10.06
CA THR A 131 -20.68 -13.95 10.57
C THR A 131 -19.95 -13.22 9.44
N ALA A 132 -19.35 -13.96 8.50
CA ALA A 132 -18.72 -13.38 7.32
C ALA A 132 -19.67 -12.52 6.49
N GLU A 133 -20.87 -13.03 6.18
CA GLU A 133 -21.89 -12.32 5.41
C GLU A 133 -22.45 -11.10 6.16
N MET A 134 -22.54 -11.15 7.49
CA MET A 134 -22.90 -9.99 8.30
C MET A 134 -21.88 -8.86 8.12
N TYR A 135 -20.58 -9.16 8.21
CA TYR A 135 -19.53 -8.17 8.01
C TYR A 135 -19.45 -7.68 6.55
N LEU A 136 -19.68 -8.55 5.56
CA LEU A 136 -19.82 -8.14 4.15
C LEU A 136 -20.97 -7.17 3.96
N LYS A 137 -22.11 -7.39 4.63
CA LYS A 137 -23.24 -6.46 4.59
C LYS A 137 -22.85 -5.10 5.16
N HIS A 138 -22.11 -5.05 6.27
CA HIS A 138 -21.61 -3.80 6.83
C HIS A 138 -20.63 -3.08 5.89
N PHE A 139 -19.72 -3.82 5.24
CA PHE A 139 -18.85 -3.25 4.20
C PHE A 139 -19.66 -2.62 3.05
N LYS A 140 -20.73 -3.28 2.60
CA LYS A 140 -21.61 -2.77 1.53
C LYS A 140 -22.32 -1.48 1.91
N ASN A 141 -22.61 -1.24 3.20
CA ASN A 141 -23.24 0.00 3.65
C ASN A 141 -22.36 1.23 3.35
N GLY A 142 -21.02 1.06 3.36
CA GLY A 142 -20.07 2.12 3.01
C GLY A 142 -20.23 2.65 1.57
N LEU A 143 -20.79 1.85 0.66
CA LEU A 143 -21.07 2.28 -0.72
C LEU A 143 -22.03 3.47 -0.75
N ALA A 144 -23.10 3.45 0.06
CA ALA A 144 -24.08 4.52 0.09
C ALA A 144 -23.47 5.85 0.56
N VAL A 145 -22.49 5.78 1.48
CA VAL A 145 -21.79 6.95 2.04
C VAL A 145 -20.87 7.60 1.01
N CYS A 146 -20.17 6.82 0.18
CA CYS A 146 -19.21 7.37 -0.79
C CYS A 146 -19.82 7.70 -2.17
N LYS A 147 -21.08 7.35 -2.43
CA LYS A 147 -21.81 7.70 -3.67
C LYS A 147 -21.90 9.21 -3.97
N PRO A 148 -22.27 10.09 -3.03
CA PRO A 148 -22.40 11.53 -3.29
C PRO A 148 -21.05 12.17 -3.60
N ILE A 149 -20.96 12.99 -4.66
CA ILE A 149 -19.68 13.58 -5.15
C ILE A 149 -18.87 14.30 -4.05
N ASN A 150 -19.53 15.01 -3.15
CA ASN A 150 -18.90 15.80 -2.07
C ASN A 150 -19.11 15.18 -0.67
N PHE A 151 -19.12 13.84 -0.54
CA PHE A 151 -19.37 13.19 0.76
C PHE A 151 -18.32 13.52 1.84
N PHE A 152 -17.09 13.88 1.44
CA PHE A 152 -16.05 14.28 2.37
C PHE A 152 -15.38 15.59 1.93
N LYS A 153 -15.61 16.66 2.72
CA LYS A 153 -15.19 18.03 2.38
C LYS A 153 -13.68 18.21 2.16
N PRO A 154 -12.78 17.57 2.94
CA PRO A 154 -11.34 17.68 2.71
C PRO A 154 -10.83 17.03 1.42
N GLY A 155 -11.61 16.18 0.76
CA GLY A 155 -11.22 15.41 -0.43
C GLY A 155 -11.59 13.94 -0.29
N GLY A 156 -12.59 13.47 -1.02
CA GLY A 156 -13.21 12.15 -0.83
C GLY A 156 -12.76 11.05 -1.79
N ASP A 157 -11.71 11.25 -2.59
CA ASP A 157 -11.37 10.31 -3.67
C ASP A 157 -10.14 9.44 -3.39
N GLU A 158 -9.28 9.83 -2.45
CA GLU A 158 -7.97 9.20 -2.22
C GLU A 158 -8.02 7.83 -1.49
N LEU A 159 -6.86 7.23 -1.23
CA LEU A 159 -6.76 5.83 -0.76
C LEU A 159 -7.19 5.65 0.70
N PHE A 160 -6.86 6.58 1.61
CA PHE A 160 -6.97 6.30 3.04
C PHE A 160 -8.41 6.43 3.55
N VAL A 161 -9.10 7.47 3.11
CA VAL A 161 -10.43 7.86 3.56
C VAL A 161 -11.44 7.99 2.42
N GLY A 162 -10.99 7.92 1.17
CA GLY A 162 -11.79 8.16 -0.02
C GLY A 162 -12.30 6.92 -0.75
N ARG A 163 -12.91 7.18 -1.91
CA ARG A 163 -13.50 6.16 -2.80
C ARG A 163 -12.46 5.19 -3.34
N ALA A 164 -11.22 5.63 -3.58
CA ALA A 164 -10.19 4.73 -4.07
C ALA A 164 -9.89 3.63 -3.05
N GLY A 165 -9.78 3.98 -1.76
CA GLY A 165 -9.66 3.01 -0.67
C GLY A 165 -10.78 1.98 -0.67
N TYR A 166 -12.03 2.44 -0.71
CA TYR A 166 -13.20 1.57 -0.74
C TYR A 166 -13.16 0.58 -1.91
N LEU A 167 -12.82 1.06 -3.10
CA LEU A 167 -12.72 0.25 -4.31
C LEU A 167 -11.56 -0.76 -4.28
N PHE A 168 -10.40 -0.41 -3.68
CA PHE A 168 -9.33 -1.39 -3.46
C PHE A 168 -9.75 -2.49 -2.48
N GLY A 169 -10.47 -2.12 -1.42
CA GLY A 169 -11.07 -3.09 -0.51
C GLY A 169 -12.06 -4.02 -1.21
N LEU A 170 -12.88 -3.48 -2.11
CA LEU A 170 -13.80 -4.27 -2.94
C LEU A 170 -13.04 -5.25 -3.84
N LEU A 171 -11.99 -4.81 -4.55
CA LEU A 171 -11.16 -5.68 -5.39
C LEU A 171 -10.58 -6.84 -4.59
N TRP A 172 -10.05 -6.56 -3.39
CA TRP A 172 -9.52 -7.59 -2.50
C TRP A 172 -10.60 -8.58 -2.04
N LEU A 173 -11.77 -8.09 -1.63
CA LEU A 173 -12.89 -8.94 -1.23
C LEU A 173 -13.40 -9.82 -2.38
N GLU A 174 -13.60 -9.27 -3.58
CA GLU A 174 -14.05 -10.05 -4.74
C GLU A 174 -13.03 -11.14 -5.12
N LYS A 175 -11.74 -10.86 -4.98
CA LYS A 175 -10.66 -11.83 -5.19
C LYS A 175 -10.71 -12.96 -4.16
N VAL A 176 -10.84 -12.64 -2.88
CA VAL A 176 -10.82 -13.64 -1.79
C VAL A 176 -12.08 -14.52 -1.80
N PHE A 177 -13.26 -13.91 -1.97
CA PHE A 177 -14.52 -14.64 -2.00
C PHE A 177 -14.82 -15.30 -3.36
N ASN A 178 -14.03 -15.00 -4.39
CA ASN A 178 -14.19 -15.48 -5.75
C ASN A 178 -15.63 -15.28 -6.29
N ARG A 179 -16.24 -14.13 -5.99
CA ARG A 179 -17.58 -13.74 -6.45
C ARG A 179 -17.74 -12.23 -6.41
N LYS A 180 -18.75 -11.72 -7.12
CA LYS A 180 -19.15 -10.31 -7.04
C LYS A 180 -19.74 -9.97 -5.68
N ILE A 181 -19.22 -8.92 -5.06
CA ILE A 181 -19.72 -8.39 -3.79
C ILE A 181 -20.67 -7.20 -4.04
N ILE A 182 -20.33 -6.37 -5.02
CA ILE A 182 -21.11 -5.22 -5.48
C ILE A 182 -21.42 -5.39 -6.98
N THR A 183 -22.54 -4.84 -7.44
CA THR A 183 -22.94 -4.96 -8.86
C THR A 183 -22.01 -4.15 -9.76
N ASP A 184 -21.79 -4.61 -10.98
CA ASP A 184 -20.98 -3.84 -11.95
C ASP A 184 -21.59 -2.46 -12.24
N LEU A 185 -22.92 -2.32 -12.18
CA LEU A 185 -23.59 -1.02 -12.34
C LEU A 185 -23.21 -0.05 -11.22
N ASP A 186 -23.21 -0.49 -9.96
CA ASP A 186 -22.79 0.34 -8.82
C ASP A 186 -21.30 0.69 -8.89
N ILE A 187 -20.44 -0.26 -9.31
CA ILE A 187 -19.00 -0.02 -9.51
C ILE A 187 -18.79 1.05 -10.58
N ILE A 188 -19.42 0.89 -11.75
CA ILE A 188 -19.33 1.86 -12.85
C ILE A 188 -19.81 3.23 -12.37
N GLN A 189 -20.93 3.30 -11.65
CA GLN A 189 -21.46 4.56 -11.14
C GLN A 189 -20.50 5.24 -10.16
N LEU A 190 -19.87 4.48 -9.25
CA LEU A 190 -18.91 5.02 -8.31
C LEU A 190 -17.63 5.51 -9.02
N CYS A 191 -17.12 4.76 -10.00
CA CYS A 191 -15.99 5.18 -10.84
C CYS A 191 -16.32 6.45 -11.64
N LEU A 192 -17.53 6.57 -12.18
CA LEU A 192 -17.98 7.79 -12.86
C LEU A 192 -18.06 8.98 -11.91
N THR A 193 -18.50 8.79 -10.66
CA THR A 193 -18.46 9.84 -9.63
C THR A 193 -17.03 10.33 -9.37
N ILE A 194 -16.05 9.43 -9.28
CA ILE A 194 -14.63 9.79 -9.13
C ILE A 194 -14.17 10.64 -10.33
N VAL A 195 -14.48 10.20 -11.55
CA VAL A 195 -14.12 10.92 -12.78
C VAL A 195 -14.79 12.29 -12.85
N GLU A 196 -16.06 12.40 -12.48
CA GLU A 196 -16.78 13.66 -12.43
C GLU A 196 -16.17 14.61 -11.40
N SER A 197 -15.84 14.11 -10.21
CA SER A 197 -15.12 14.84 -9.15
C SER A 197 -13.80 15.41 -9.70
N GLY A 198 -13.01 14.56 -10.34
CA GLY A 198 -11.70 14.93 -10.90
C GLY A 198 -11.79 15.96 -12.04
N ARG A 199 -12.77 15.81 -12.95
CA ARG A 199 -13.00 16.76 -14.05
C ARG A 199 -13.47 18.12 -13.52
N ASN A 200 -14.39 18.12 -12.56
CA ASN A 200 -14.93 19.34 -11.96
C ASN A 200 -13.82 20.13 -11.26
N TYR A 201 -12.99 19.44 -10.48
CA TYR A 201 -11.86 20.04 -9.79
C TYR A 201 -10.79 20.54 -10.79
N SER A 202 -10.40 19.72 -11.76
CA SER A 202 -9.43 20.11 -12.80
C SER A 202 -9.87 21.37 -13.55
N LYS A 203 -11.11 21.41 -14.03
CA LYS A 203 -11.66 22.57 -14.75
C LYS A 203 -11.69 23.83 -13.88
N LYS A 204 -12.11 23.71 -12.61
CA LYS A 204 -12.19 24.83 -11.68
C LYS A 204 -10.81 25.42 -11.38
N ASN A 205 -9.80 24.57 -11.21
CA ASN A 205 -8.44 24.98 -10.82
C ASN A 205 -7.49 25.12 -12.02
N LYS A 206 -7.98 24.93 -13.25
CA LYS A 206 -7.19 24.97 -14.50
C LYS A 206 -5.97 24.04 -14.45
N SER A 207 -6.17 22.83 -13.93
CA SER A 207 -5.11 21.83 -13.82
C SER A 207 -4.63 21.38 -15.20
N ILE A 208 -3.36 21.00 -15.30
CA ILE A 208 -2.80 20.36 -16.50
C ILE A 208 -3.35 18.95 -16.69
N PHE A 209 -3.78 18.30 -15.61
CA PHE A 209 -4.33 16.96 -15.63
C PHE A 209 -5.83 17.01 -15.95
N PRO A 210 -6.34 16.19 -16.90
CA PRO A 210 -7.79 16.07 -17.13
C PRO A 210 -8.59 15.72 -15.87
N LEU A 211 -8.00 14.91 -14.98
CA LEU A 211 -8.53 14.56 -13.67
C LEU A 211 -7.53 15.01 -12.61
N MET A 212 -7.97 15.84 -11.67
CA MET A 212 -7.14 16.27 -10.54
C MET A 212 -7.97 16.31 -9.27
N TYR A 213 -7.33 16.07 -8.13
CA TYR A 213 -7.97 15.99 -6.82
C TYR A 213 -7.14 16.75 -5.81
N SER A 214 -7.76 17.17 -4.71
CA SER A 214 -7.04 17.69 -3.56
C SER A 214 -7.48 17.00 -2.29
N TYR A 215 -6.52 16.81 -1.39
CA TYR A 215 -6.77 16.40 -0.01
C TYR A 215 -6.20 17.47 0.92
N TYR A 216 -7.04 18.03 1.81
CA TYR A 216 -6.68 19.17 2.66
C TYR A 216 -6.04 20.34 1.89
N ASN A 217 -6.60 20.66 0.71
CA ASN A 217 -6.14 21.72 -0.20
C ASN A 217 -4.77 21.48 -0.87
N THR A 218 -4.24 20.26 -0.80
CA THR A 218 -3.01 19.89 -1.52
C THR A 218 -3.33 18.92 -2.64
N GLU A 219 -2.86 19.24 -3.86
CA GLU A 219 -2.95 18.39 -5.05
C GLU A 219 -1.83 17.33 -5.02
N TYR A 220 -2.00 16.31 -4.17
CA TYR A 220 -1.04 15.22 -4.07
C TYR A 220 -1.01 14.38 -5.35
N LEU A 221 0.19 13.96 -5.74
CA LEU A 221 0.43 13.05 -6.86
C LEU A 221 0.67 11.62 -6.41
N GLY A 222 1.11 11.41 -5.17
CA GLY A 222 1.50 10.11 -4.59
C GLY A 222 0.38 9.07 -4.41
N ALA A 223 0.73 7.93 -3.81
CA ALA A 223 -0.20 6.80 -3.66
C ALA A 223 -1.16 6.92 -2.46
N ALA A 224 -0.79 7.55 -1.35
CA ALA A 224 -1.68 7.57 -0.20
C ALA A 224 -2.83 8.60 -0.34
N HIS A 225 -2.53 9.86 -0.62
CA HIS A 225 -3.55 10.94 -0.67
C HIS A 225 -3.72 11.52 -2.08
N GLY A 226 -3.06 10.91 -3.07
CA GLY A 226 -2.83 11.55 -4.35
C GLY A 226 -3.39 10.81 -5.55
N LEU A 227 -3.10 11.40 -6.70
CA LEU A 227 -3.61 11.00 -8.00
C LEU A 227 -3.32 9.53 -8.35
N CYS A 228 -2.18 8.98 -7.93
CA CYS A 228 -1.73 7.66 -8.39
C CYS A 228 -2.72 6.52 -8.12
N THR A 229 -3.15 6.37 -6.88
CA THR A 229 -4.05 5.25 -6.50
C THR A 229 -5.47 5.47 -6.99
N ILE A 230 -5.89 6.73 -7.15
CA ILE A 230 -7.17 7.07 -7.78
C ILE A 230 -7.16 6.60 -9.24
N LEU A 231 -6.12 6.90 -10.00
CA LEU A 231 -6.00 6.42 -11.38
C LEU A 231 -5.84 4.89 -11.44
N GLN A 232 -5.05 4.30 -10.54
CA GLN A 232 -4.78 2.86 -10.50
C GLN A 232 -6.08 2.07 -10.28
N VAL A 233 -6.89 2.47 -9.31
CA VAL A 233 -8.12 1.75 -8.99
C VAL A 233 -9.13 1.83 -10.13
N LEU A 234 -9.23 2.97 -10.82
CA LEU A 234 -10.14 3.15 -11.95
C LEU A 234 -9.81 2.18 -13.10
N ILE A 235 -8.53 1.99 -13.41
CA ILE A 235 -8.09 1.05 -14.46
C ILE A 235 -8.03 -0.41 -13.99
N SER A 236 -8.35 -0.68 -12.72
CA SER A 236 -8.43 -2.04 -12.17
C SER A 236 -9.80 -2.70 -12.33
N PHE A 237 -10.83 -1.98 -12.82
CA PHE A 237 -12.16 -2.55 -13.07
C PHE A 237 -12.44 -2.79 -14.55
N PRO A 238 -12.43 -4.05 -15.03
CA PRO A 238 -12.74 -4.39 -16.42
C PRO A 238 -14.11 -3.89 -16.89
N CYS A 239 -15.13 -3.92 -16.04
CA CYS A 239 -16.48 -3.45 -16.38
C CYS A 239 -16.52 -1.93 -16.67
N PHE A 240 -15.72 -1.15 -15.95
CA PHE A 240 -15.62 0.30 -16.14
C PHE A 240 -14.81 0.64 -17.39
N ILE A 241 -13.59 0.10 -17.54
CA ILE A 241 -12.71 0.43 -18.68
C ILE A 241 -13.30 0.01 -20.03
N LYS A 242 -14.12 -1.04 -20.07
CA LYS A 242 -14.79 -1.48 -21.30
C LYS A 242 -15.92 -0.53 -21.71
N LYS A 243 -16.67 -0.02 -20.73
CA LYS A 243 -17.87 0.80 -20.98
C LYS A 243 -17.55 2.28 -21.16
N GLU A 244 -16.60 2.82 -20.40
CA GLU A 244 -16.39 4.26 -20.26
C GLU A 244 -15.11 4.75 -20.98
N GLN A 245 -15.09 4.64 -22.32
CA GLN A 245 -13.90 4.94 -23.13
C GLN A 245 -13.39 6.38 -23.00
N LYS A 246 -14.29 7.36 -22.86
CA LYS A 246 -13.90 8.77 -22.66
C LYS A 246 -13.21 8.99 -21.31
N ALA A 247 -13.68 8.31 -20.27
CA ALA A 247 -13.02 8.36 -18.97
C ALA A 247 -11.64 7.67 -19.03
N LEU A 248 -11.54 6.54 -19.74
CA LEU A 248 -10.28 5.85 -19.95
C LEU A 248 -9.24 6.72 -20.67
N GLN A 249 -9.65 7.50 -21.67
CA GLN A 249 -8.78 8.46 -22.36
C GLN A 249 -8.25 9.56 -21.42
N ASP A 250 -9.11 10.11 -20.58
CA ASP A 250 -8.70 11.10 -19.57
C ASP A 250 -7.71 10.51 -18.57
N ILE A 251 -7.97 9.28 -18.09
CA ILE A 251 -7.08 8.56 -17.17
C ILE A 251 -5.72 8.32 -17.83
N LYS A 252 -5.70 7.78 -19.07
CA LYS A 252 -4.44 7.56 -19.80
C LYS A 252 -3.66 8.87 -19.96
N LYS A 253 -4.34 9.95 -20.35
CA LYS A 253 -3.70 11.27 -20.47
C LYS A 253 -3.14 11.78 -19.15
N CYS A 254 -3.80 11.51 -18.02
CA CYS A 254 -3.22 11.82 -16.70
C CYS A 254 -1.94 11.03 -16.45
N ILE A 255 -1.91 9.74 -16.79
CA ILE A 255 -0.72 8.88 -16.63
C ILE A 255 0.41 9.35 -17.55
N ASP A 256 0.11 9.71 -18.79
CA ASP A 256 1.09 10.22 -19.77
C ASP A 256 1.71 11.56 -19.29
N ILE A 257 0.91 12.45 -18.69
CA ILE A 257 1.43 13.67 -18.06
C ILE A 257 2.28 13.30 -16.84
N LEU A 258 1.83 12.35 -16.01
CA LEU A 258 2.55 11.96 -14.81
C LEU A 258 3.96 11.44 -15.13
N ILE A 259 4.12 10.56 -16.12
CA ILE A 259 5.45 10.06 -16.52
C ILE A 259 6.36 11.17 -17.06
N SER A 260 5.81 12.23 -17.65
CA SER A 260 6.59 13.40 -18.09
C SER A 260 7.17 14.20 -16.92
N LEU A 261 6.63 14.02 -15.71
CA LEU A 261 7.15 14.63 -14.48
C LEU A 261 8.27 13.81 -13.81
N GLN A 262 8.62 12.64 -14.36
CA GLN A 262 9.73 11.85 -13.82
C GLN A 262 11.04 12.63 -13.94
N THR A 263 11.76 12.76 -12.84
CA THR A 263 13.06 13.43 -12.81
C THR A 263 14.15 12.54 -13.44
N THR A 264 15.31 13.12 -13.71
CA THR A 264 16.47 12.42 -14.27
C THR A 264 16.96 11.25 -13.41
N ASN A 265 16.79 11.31 -12.09
CA ASN A 265 17.14 10.24 -11.16
C ASN A 265 16.00 9.23 -10.92
N GLY A 266 14.92 9.27 -11.71
CA GLY A 266 13.80 8.31 -11.62
C GLY A 266 12.74 8.65 -10.57
N ASN A 267 12.83 9.83 -9.96
CA ASN A 267 11.92 10.31 -8.92
C ASN A 267 10.66 11.00 -9.50
N PHE A 268 9.66 11.24 -8.66
CA PHE A 268 8.44 12.00 -8.93
C PHE A 268 8.17 13.05 -7.84
N PRO A 269 7.54 14.19 -8.21
CA PRO A 269 7.11 15.22 -7.25
C PRO A 269 5.98 14.71 -6.32
N CYS A 270 5.93 15.25 -5.08
CA CYS A 270 4.90 14.92 -4.07
C CYS A 270 3.51 15.40 -4.46
N ALA A 271 3.47 16.66 -4.89
CA ALA A 271 2.29 17.44 -5.12
C ALA A 271 2.59 18.51 -6.17
N MET A 272 1.55 19.10 -6.74
CA MET A 272 1.68 20.09 -7.81
C MET A 272 2.42 21.37 -7.39
N ASP A 273 2.34 21.75 -6.11
CA ASP A 273 2.98 22.94 -5.56
C ASP A 273 4.49 22.80 -5.37
N GLU A 274 5.06 21.61 -5.61
CA GLU A 274 6.49 21.33 -5.60
C GLU A 274 7.14 21.36 -6.99
N LEU A 275 6.38 21.71 -8.04
CA LEU A 275 6.91 21.87 -9.40
C LEU A 275 7.68 23.19 -9.57
N GLY A 276 8.58 23.22 -10.56
CA GLY A 276 9.33 24.42 -10.94
C GLY A 276 10.33 24.88 -9.87
N SER A 277 10.30 26.17 -9.50
CA SER A 277 11.26 26.77 -8.55
C SER A 277 11.11 26.30 -7.10
N ARG A 278 10.02 25.57 -6.79
CA ARG A 278 9.76 24.99 -5.47
C ARG A 278 10.26 23.55 -5.33
N LYS A 279 10.92 23.02 -6.37
CA LYS A 279 11.54 21.70 -6.32
C LYS A 279 12.61 21.66 -5.23
N ARG A 280 12.40 20.82 -4.21
CA ARG A 280 13.41 20.57 -3.17
C ARG A 280 14.68 19.93 -3.78
N PRO A 281 15.89 20.19 -3.23
CA PRO A 281 17.15 19.64 -3.75
C PRO A 281 17.25 18.12 -3.63
N GLU A 282 17.99 17.49 -4.56
CA GLU A 282 18.17 16.03 -4.62
C GLU A 282 18.69 15.39 -3.32
N LYS A 283 19.55 16.10 -2.59
CA LYS A 283 20.12 15.64 -1.32
C LYS A 283 19.08 15.44 -0.20
N ASP A 284 17.91 16.05 -0.34
CA ASP A 284 16.85 16.06 0.68
C ASP A 284 15.65 15.17 0.29
N GLU A 285 15.74 14.40 -0.79
CA GLU A 285 14.69 13.48 -1.24
C GLU A 285 14.53 12.24 -0.29
N LEU A 286 13.30 11.74 -0.05
CA LEU A 286 12.88 10.64 0.85
C LEU A 286 12.05 9.51 0.15
N VAL A 287 12.65 8.36 -0.18
CA VAL A 287 12.01 7.23 -0.90
C VAL A 287 10.87 6.56 -0.11
N HIS A 288 9.61 7.01 -0.21
CA HIS A 288 8.47 6.46 0.57
C HIS A 288 7.29 5.98 -0.31
N TRP A 289 6.42 5.10 0.24
CA TRP A 289 5.23 4.59 -0.45
C TRP A 289 4.10 5.62 -0.38
N CYS A 290 3.75 6.05 0.84
CA CYS A 290 2.61 6.92 1.10
C CYS A 290 2.92 8.37 0.71
N HIS A 291 3.72 9.03 1.56
CA HIS A 291 4.28 10.36 1.36
C HIS A 291 5.59 10.51 2.16
N GLY A 292 6.48 11.39 1.71
CA GLY A 292 7.28 12.13 2.68
C GLY A 292 6.35 12.95 3.58
N ALA A 293 6.78 13.26 4.81
CA ALA A 293 6.11 14.29 5.62
C ALA A 293 5.84 15.58 4.79
N PRO A 294 4.94 16.48 5.21
CA PRO A 294 4.68 17.74 4.49
C PRO A 294 6.01 18.39 4.05
N GLY A 295 6.22 18.49 2.73
CA GLY A 295 7.47 18.98 2.13
C GLY A 295 8.62 17.98 2.01
N SER A 296 8.38 16.68 1.78
CA SER A 296 9.43 15.69 1.44
C SER A 296 9.06 14.77 0.26
N GLN A 297 9.99 14.61 -0.71
CA GLN A 297 9.75 13.97 -2.00
C GLN A 297 10.37 12.58 -2.12
N ILE A 298 9.61 11.52 -2.45
CA ILE A 298 9.86 10.50 -3.48
C ILE A 298 8.68 9.54 -3.41
N TYR A 299 8.16 9.13 -4.57
CA TYR A 299 6.88 8.43 -4.67
C TYR A 299 6.97 7.13 -5.46
N PHE A 300 7.46 6.05 -4.85
CA PHE A 300 7.38 4.74 -5.50
C PHE A 300 5.97 4.13 -5.45
N GLY A 301 5.03 4.76 -4.74
CA GLY A 301 3.60 4.51 -4.95
C GLY A 301 3.18 4.66 -6.42
N VAL A 302 3.88 5.50 -7.19
CA VAL A 302 3.71 5.65 -8.64
C VAL A 302 3.98 4.34 -9.39
N VAL A 303 4.91 3.50 -8.90
CA VAL A 303 5.27 2.21 -9.55
C VAL A 303 4.07 1.28 -9.65
N TYR A 304 3.17 1.28 -8.65
CA TYR A 304 1.97 0.45 -8.68
C TYR A 304 0.98 0.89 -9.76
N LEU A 305 0.77 2.21 -9.90
CA LEU A 305 -0.01 2.77 -11.00
C LEU A 305 0.63 2.43 -12.35
N LEU A 306 1.94 2.69 -12.51
CA LEU A 306 2.63 2.48 -13.78
C LEU A 306 2.70 1.01 -14.18
N ALA A 307 2.89 0.10 -13.22
CA ALA A 307 2.81 -1.33 -13.47
C ALA A 307 1.39 -1.73 -13.91
N LYS A 308 0.34 -1.22 -13.26
CA LYS A 308 -1.04 -1.47 -13.71
C LYS A 308 -1.31 -0.89 -15.09
N ALA A 309 -0.84 0.32 -15.34
CA ALA A 309 -0.95 1.00 -16.63
C ALA A 309 -0.23 0.21 -17.73
N TYR A 310 0.97 -0.31 -17.46
CA TYR A 310 1.69 -1.19 -18.38
C TYR A 310 0.88 -2.44 -18.69
N LEU A 311 0.28 -3.08 -17.68
CA LEU A 311 -0.55 -4.27 -17.90
C LEU A 311 -1.82 -3.97 -18.72
N VAL A 312 -2.42 -2.79 -18.57
CA VAL A 312 -3.66 -2.39 -19.25
C VAL A 312 -3.41 -1.84 -20.65
N PHE A 313 -2.50 -0.87 -20.80
CA PHE A 313 -2.26 -0.14 -22.04
C PHE A 313 -1.11 -0.70 -22.88
N LYS A 314 -0.26 -1.57 -22.30
CA LYS A 314 0.88 -2.21 -22.99
C LYS A 314 1.93 -1.24 -23.55
N GLU A 315 2.02 -0.03 -23.00
CA GLU A 315 3.00 0.99 -23.39
C GLU A 315 4.36 0.75 -22.71
N PRO A 316 5.46 0.50 -23.45
CA PRO A 316 6.77 0.23 -22.87
C PRO A 316 7.30 1.34 -21.95
N SER A 317 6.96 2.60 -22.24
CA SER A 317 7.39 3.77 -21.45
C SER A 317 6.96 3.69 -19.99
N TYR A 318 5.83 3.04 -19.68
CA TYR A 318 5.38 2.84 -18.30
C TYR A 318 6.29 1.88 -17.54
N LEU A 319 6.71 0.78 -18.19
CA LEU A 319 7.66 -0.17 -17.62
C LEU A 319 9.05 0.46 -17.43
N GLU A 320 9.53 1.23 -18.41
CA GLU A 320 10.80 1.96 -18.28
C GLU A 320 10.82 2.90 -17.08
N CYS A 321 9.70 3.61 -16.84
CA CYS A 321 9.55 4.46 -15.67
C CYS A 321 9.57 3.65 -14.36
N CYS A 322 8.89 2.50 -14.32
CA CYS A 322 8.94 1.57 -13.18
C CYS A 322 10.38 1.12 -12.86
N LEU A 323 11.16 0.75 -13.88
CA LEU A 323 12.54 0.30 -13.71
C LEU A 323 13.43 1.40 -13.13
N LYS A 324 13.30 2.63 -13.63
CA LYS A 324 14.00 3.82 -13.08
C LYS A 324 13.64 4.07 -11.62
N CYS A 325 12.37 3.91 -11.25
CA CYS A 325 11.99 3.97 -9.84
C CYS A 325 12.63 2.85 -9.01
N GLY A 326 12.70 1.64 -9.56
CA GLY A 326 13.41 0.52 -8.94
C GLY A 326 14.87 0.85 -8.65
N ASP A 327 15.58 1.46 -9.60
CA ASP A 327 16.97 1.87 -9.40
C ASP A 327 17.13 2.99 -8.35
N LEU A 328 16.20 3.94 -8.30
CA LEU A 328 16.17 4.94 -7.24
C LEU A 328 15.89 4.31 -5.86
N VAL A 329 14.94 3.39 -5.78
CA VAL A 329 14.65 2.65 -4.54
C VAL A 329 15.87 1.84 -4.13
N TRP A 330 16.60 1.24 -5.07
CA TRP A 330 17.82 0.51 -4.75
C TRP A 330 18.87 1.40 -4.11
N THR A 331 19.07 2.61 -4.63
CA THR A 331 20.11 3.53 -4.14
C THR A 331 19.74 4.23 -2.84
N LYS A 332 18.47 4.63 -2.66
CA LYS A 332 18.03 5.51 -1.56
C LYS A 332 16.94 4.91 -0.66
N GLY A 333 16.53 3.66 -0.91
CA GLY A 333 15.35 3.03 -0.28
C GLY A 333 15.58 2.35 1.07
N LEU A 334 16.82 2.25 1.56
CA LEU A 334 17.09 1.78 2.92
C LEU A 334 16.83 2.92 3.92
N LEU A 335 15.58 3.12 4.32
CA LEU A 335 15.18 4.30 5.09
C LEU A 335 15.55 4.20 6.57
N LYS A 336 15.99 5.31 7.17
CA LYS A 336 16.17 5.42 8.63
C LYS A 336 14.86 5.60 9.39
N LYS A 337 13.72 5.62 8.69
CA LYS A 337 12.40 5.85 9.31
C LYS A 337 11.83 4.59 9.99
N GLY A 338 12.38 3.42 9.66
CA GLY A 338 12.00 2.15 10.27
C GLY A 338 11.66 1.07 9.22
N PRO A 339 11.20 -0.11 9.68
CA PRO A 339 11.04 -1.28 8.83
C PRO A 339 9.67 -1.37 8.12
N GLY A 340 8.67 -0.56 8.50
CA GLY A 340 7.27 -0.70 8.05
C GLY A 340 6.97 -0.51 6.56
N LEU A 341 5.69 -0.60 6.19
CA LEU A 341 5.23 -0.57 4.79
C LEU A 341 5.04 0.84 4.21
N CYS A 342 4.50 1.79 4.99
CA CYS A 342 4.09 3.09 4.44
C CYS A 342 5.30 3.93 3.99
N HIS A 343 6.38 3.85 4.76
CA HIS A 343 7.55 4.69 4.61
C HIS A 343 8.74 4.04 5.32
N GLY A 344 8.93 2.75 5.07
CA GLY A 344 9.98 1.93 5.67
C GLY A 344 10.57 0.95 4.68
N ILE A 345 11.59 0.22 5.13
CA ILE A 345 12.39 -0.67 4.28
C ILE A 345 11.54 -1.77 3.65
N ALA A 346 10.57 -2.36 4.37
CA ALA A 346 9.70 -3.42 3.83
C ALA A 346 8.82 -2.91 2.68
N GLY A 347 8.22 -1.73 2.83
CA GLY A 347 7.41 -1.12 1.78
C GLY A 347 8.22 -0.85 0.50
N ASN A 348 9.45 -0.41 0.67
CA ASN A 348 10.39 -0.20 -0.44
C ASN A 348 10.80 -1.53 -1.07
N GLY A 349 10.97 -2.58 -0.26
CA GLY A 349 11.26 -3.93 -0.71
C GLY A 349 10.17 -4.53 -1.61
N TYR A 350 8.90 -4.19 -1.37
CA TYR A 350 7.77 -4.62 -2.22
C TYR A 350 7.85 -4.07 -3.65
N VAL A 351 8.52 -2.94 -3.88
CA VAL A 351 8.77 -2.43 -5.24
C VAL A 351 9.52 -3.46 -6.06
N PHE A 352 10.53 -4.10 -5.46
CA PHE A 352 11.31 -5.12 -6.14
C PHE A 352 10.54 -6.42 -6.34
N LEU A 353 9.69 -6.82 -5.40
CA LEU A 353 8.78 -7.96 -5.60
C LEU A 353 7.80 -7.70 -6.76
N LEU A 354 7.25 -6.50 -6.85
CA LEU A 354 6.41 -6.09 -7.98
C LEU A 354 7.19 -6.13 -9.31
N LEU A 355 8.39 -5.55 -9.36
CA LEU A 355 9.22 -5.56 -10.57
C LEU A 355 9.64 -6.98 -10.97
N TYR A 356 9.96 -7.84 -10.01
CA TYR A 356 10.23 -9.26 -10.26
C TYR A 356 9.02 -9.95 -10.90
N ARG A 357 7.83 -9.82 -10.30
CA ARG A 357 6.59 -10.40 -10.88
C ARG A 357 6.25 -9.82 -12.26
N LEU A 358 6.63 -8.57 -12.53
CA LEU A 358 6.36 -7.90 -13.80
C LEU A 358 7.32 -8.29 -14.93
N THR A 359 8.58 -8.58 -14.61
CA THR A 359 9.67 -8.77 -15.60
C THR A 359 10.24 -10.18 -15.64
N GLY A 360 10.11 -10.95 -14.56
CA GLY A 360 10.82 -12.21 -14.35
C GLY A 360 12.31 -12.06 -14.03
N ASP A 361 12.85 -10.83 -13.95
CA ASP A 361 14.28 -10.58 -13.73
C ASP A 361 14.65 -10.84 -12.25
N THR A 362 15.46 -11.88 -12.02
CA THR A 362 15.93 -12.31 -10.69
C THR A 362 16.77 -11.24 -9.99
N LYS A 363 17.30 -10.26 -10.71
CA LYS A 363 17.92 -9.06 -10.13
C LYS A 363 17.00 -8.38 -9.13
N HIS A 364 15.74 -8.18 -9.50
CA HIS A 364 14.77 -7.55 -8.61
C HIS A 364 14.49 -8.44 -7.39
N LEU A 365 14.44 -9.76 -7.56
CA LEU A 365 14.32 -10.66 -6.43
C LEU A 365 15.52 -10.58 -5.47
N ASN A 366 16.77 -10.54 -5.97
CA ASN A 366 17.95 -10.23 -5.13
C ASN A 366 17.70 -8.95 -4.31
N ARG A 367 17.31 -7.85 -4.98
CA ARG A 367 17.16 -6.56 -4.31
C ARG A 367 16.13 -6.62 -3.19
N ALA A 368 15.02 -7.33 -3.41
CA ALA A 368 14.02 -7.60 -2.37
C ALA A 368 14.64 -8.37 -1.20
N VAL A 369 15.34 -9.47 -1.46
CA VAL A 369 15.99 -10.27 -0.40
C VAL A 369 17.01 -9.44 0.40
N GLN A 370 17.81 -8.60 -0.25
CA GLN A 370 18.77 -7.75 0.46
C GLN A 370 18.08 -6.73 1.37
N PHE A 371 16.96 -6.14 0.94
CA PHE A 371 16.16 -5.24 1.78
C PHE A 371 15.58 -5.97 2.99
N GLY A 372 15.06 -7.19 2.80
CA GLY A 372 14.59 -8.04 3.90
C GLY A 372 15.70 -8.39 4.90
N LYS A 373 16.91 -8.72 4.42
CA LYS A 373 18.07 -9.00 5.29
C LYS A 373 18.53 -7.76 6.04
N PHE A 374 18.54 -6.59 5.37
CA PHE A 374 18.99 -5.34 5.96
C PHE A 374 18.20 -4.95 7.21
N ILE A 375 16.90 -5.26 7.27
CA ILE A 375 16.04 -4.97 8.44
C ILE A 375 16.62 -5.51 9.75
N PHE A 376 17.40 -6.60 9.68
CA PHE A 376 17.95 -7.31 10.84
C PHE A 376 19.44 -7.00 11.12
N THR A 377 20.06 -6.09 10.37
CA THR A 377 21.46 -5.72 10.63
C THR A 377 21.56 -4.79 11.84
N ASP A 378 22.70 -4.82 12.54
CA ASP A 378 22.97 -3.91 13.65
C ASP A 378 22.88 -2.44 13.20
N GLU A 379 23.33 -2.14 11.98
CA GLU A 379 23.23 -0.80 11.39
C GLU A 379 21.77 -0.33 11.31
N CYS A 380 20.86 -1.17 10.80
CA CYS A 380 19.44 -0.84 10.71
C CYS A 380 18.82 -0.71 12.10
N LEU A 381 19.07 -1.66 13.00
CA LEU A 381 18.48 -1.71 14.33
C LEU A 381 18.91 -0.52 15.21
N GLN A 382 20.16 -0.07 15.08
CA GLN A 382 20.67 1.06 15.85
C GLN A 382 20.39 2.40 15.18
N GLY A 383 20.41 2.45 13.84
CA GLY A 383 20.27 3.69 13.08
C GLY A 383 18.84 4.08 12.73
N SER A 384 17.87 3.18 12.86
CA SER A 384 16.47 3.45 12.52
C SER A 384 15.70 4.13 13.65
N ARG A 385 14.82 5.04 13.28
CA ARG A 385 13.82 5.61 14.18
C ARG A 385 12.81 4.54 14.57
N ARG A 386 12.41 4.53 15.84
CA ARG A 386 11.25 3.76 16.32
C ARG A 386 9.95 4.33 15.72
N PRO A 387 9.15 3.52 14.99
CA PRO A 387 7.83 3.93 14.52
C PRO A 387 6.93 4.33 15.69
N ASP A 388 5.99 5.23 15.42
CA ASP A 388 5.05 5.69 16.43
C ASP A 388 4.11 4.52 16.85
N ASN A 389 3.67 3.70 15.88
CA ASN A 389 2.93 2.46 16.11
C ASN A 389 3.73 1.21 15.72
N LEU A 390 4.67 0.81 16.57
CA LEU A 390 5.66 -0.24 16.28
C LEU A 390 5.09 -1.58 15.80
N TYR A 391 3.91 -2.00 16.25
CA TYR A 391 3.35 -3.32 15.93
C TYR A 391 2.30 -3.28 14.82
N SER A 392 2.03 -2.11 14.25
CA SER A 392 0.99 -1.93 13.22
C SER A 392 1.37 -2.49 11.85
N LEU A 393 0.36 -2.62 10.97
CA LEU A 393 0.54 -3.06 9.59
C LEU A 393 1.32 -2.04 8.76
N TYR A 394 0.91 -0.77 8.75
CA TYR A 394 1.51 0.19 7.82
C TYR A 394 2.76 0.89 8.37
N GLU A 395 2.90 1.09 9.67
CA GLU A 395 4.09 1.75 10.25
C GLU A 395 5.10 0.76 10.84
N GLY A 396 4.64 -0.44 11.19
CA GLY A 396 5.32 -1.32 12.13
C GLY A 396 5.73 -2.68 11.61
N LEU A 397 5.92 -3.59 12.58
CA LEU A 397 6.43 -4.94 12.39
C LEU A 397 5.40 -5.88 11.76
N ALA A 398 4.09 -5.65 11.90
CA ALA A 398 3.10 -6.53 11.26
C ALA A 398 3.20 -6.46 9.73
N GLY A 399 3.43 -5.28 9.17
CA GLY A 399 3.71 -5.17 7.73
C GLY A 399 5.08 -5.71 7.33
N THR A 400 6.07 -5.61 8.22
CA THR A 400 7.37 -6.27 8.02
C THR A 400 7.20 -7.79 7.93
N VAL A 401 6.36 -8.38 8.78
CA VAL A 401 6.03 -9.81 8.74
C VAL A 401 5.38 -10.19 7.41
N CYS A 402 4.40 -9.43 6.91
CA CYS A 402 3.79 -9.68 5.60
C CYS A 402 4.85 -9.70 4.48
N TYR A 403 5.76 -8.72 4.49
CA TYR A 403 6.85 -8.64 3.52
C TYR A 403 7.80 -9.84 3.58
N LEU A 404 8.21 -10.25 4.78
CA LEU A 404 9.11 -11.39 4.98
C LEU A 404 8.46 -12.71 4.58
N SER A 405 7.16 -12.87 4.84
CA SER A 405 6.39 -14.00 4.33
C SER A 405 6.29 -13.97 2.81
N ASP A 406 6.13 -12.81 2.20
CA ASP A 406 6.03 -12.70 0.73
C ASP A 406 7.38 -12.96 0.04
N LEU A 407 8.50 -12.70 0.72
CA LEU A 407 9.83 -13.09 0.24
C LEU A 407 10.00 -14.62 0.13
N THR A 408 9.24 -15.44 0.86
CA THR A 408 9.28 -16.90 0.71
C THR A 408 8.40 -17.43 -0.42
N GLN A 409 7.59 -16.56 -1.04
CA GLN A 409 6.70 -16.90 -2.17
C GLN A 409 6.58 -15.72 -3.17
N PRO A 410 7.70 -15.30 -3.78
CA PRO A 410 7.79 -14.03 -4.51
C PRO A 410 6.84 -13.92 -5.70
N ASP A 411 6.47 -15.04 -6.34
CA ASP A 411 5.54 -15.05 -7.48
C ASP A 411 4.10 -14.64 -7.12
N LYS A 412 3.74 -14.79 -5.83
CA LYS A 412 2.42 -14.44 -5.29
C LYS A 412 2.44 -13.14 -4.49
N ALA A 413 3.62 -12.55 -4.25
CA ALA A 413 3.80 -11.40 -3.39
C ALA A 413 3.01 -10.17 -3.87
N SER A 414 2.31 -9.52 -2.96
CA SER A 414 1.58 -8.28 -3.27
C SER A 414 1.67 -7.34 -2.08
N PHE A 415 1.94 -6.06 -2.36
CA PHE A 415 1.79 -5.04 -1.32
C PHE A 415 0.35 -5.10 -0.79
N PRO A 416 0.14 -5.12 0.53
CA PRO A 416 -1.19 -5.25 1.13
C PRO A 416 -2.21 -4.29 0.51
N PHE A 417 -3.26 -4.87 -0.07
CA PHE A 417 -4.39 -4.18 -0.71
C PHE A 417 -4.08 -3.33 -1.95
N LEU A 418 -2.88 -3.44 -2.53
CA LEU A 418 -2.50 -2.75 -3.78
C LEU A 418 -1.99 -3.74 -4.85
N ASP A 419 -2.70 -4.86 -5.03
CA ASP A 419 -2.35 -5.80 -6.10
C ASP A 419 -2.56 -5.15 -7.48
N VAL A 420 -1.65 -5.48 -8.39
CA VAL A 420 -1.55 -4.89 -9.74
C VAL A 420 -2.00 -5.88 -10.81
N PHE A 421 -1.87 -7.18 -10.56
CA PHE A 421 -2.23 -8.24 -11.50
C PHE A 421 -3.74 -8.54 -11.41
#